data_AF-A0AAE3R5X4-F1
#
_entry.id   AF-A0AAE3R5X4-F1
#
_cell.length_a   1.000
_cell.length_b   1.000
_cell.length_c   1.000
_cell.angle_alpha   90.00
_cell.angle_beta   90.00
_cell.angle_gamma   90.00
#
_symmetry.space_group_name_H-M   'P 1'
#
loop_
_entity.id
_entity.type
_entity.pdbx_description
1 polymer ?
#
loop_
_entity_poly.entity_id
_entity_poly.type
_entity_poly.pdbx_seq_one_letter_code
_entity_poly.pdbx_strand_id
1 'polypeptide(L)'
;MKKIVGVSLLMYACVGMIQASGQSLELKDTVYQEESVSGVNSRISLNQTSELLTTREYSLSDNYSLKDTPSRWLLQSEPAQKTESTSPYVIHPVREVGFLTSSVVLAGAALVAKNNAGAITANKLASLQRESIWTVDRGATYHYSSSAHAASNVLLYSSVMSPWLYLAGEKTRKDFGKISLMHAETFMICWGITGLTKAMVFRPRPYVYNPHVSNEVKLTQAGRESFFSGHVAMTAAMSFFTASTFSRYYPDSKWKPLVWSYAIVWPAATGYYRYTAGKHFVSDIVIGYAIGAATGLLVPKLHEKIAGRRKKTIPSSNPVLSKVAWQHTSE
;
A
#
# COMPACT_ATOMS: atom_id res chain seq x y z
N MET A 1 8.28 2.80 -24.24
CA MET A 1 7.08 3.67 -24.15
C MET A 1 5.76 2.90 -23.99
N LYS A 2 5.47 1.82 -24.74
CA LYS A 2 4.21 1.06 -24.60
C LYS A 2 3.93 0.40 -23.22
N LYS A 3 4.96 0.03 -22.44
CA LYS A 3 4.80 -0.57 -21.09
C LYS A 3 4.44 0.44 -19.99
N ILE A 4 4.69 1.73 -20.20
CA ILE A 4 4.42 2.79 -19.20
C ILE A 4 2.95 3.23 -19.27
N VAL A 5 2.37 3.25 -20.49
CA VAL A 5 0.98 3.65 -20.73
C VAL A 5 -0.02 2.72 -20.06
N GLY A 6 0.23 1.39 -20.05
CA GLY A 6 -0.66 0.42 -19.40
C GLY A 6 -0.70 0.54 -17.87
N VAL A 7 0.42 0.93 -17.25
CA VAL A 7 0.51 1.08 -15.78
C VAL A 7 -0.11 2.41 -15.33
N SER A 8 0.05 3.49 -16.10
CA SER A 8 -0.66 4.75 -15.84
C SER A 8 -2.18 4.58 -15.96
N LEU A 9 -2.67 3.79 -16.92
CA LEU A 9 -4.11 3.50 -17.04
C LEU A 9 -4.64 2.73 -15.82
N LEU A 10 -3.85 1.80 -15.28
CA LEU A 10 -4.18 1.06 -14.06
C LEU A 10 -4.19 1.97 -12.82
N MET A 11 -3.26 2.92 -12.72
CA MET A 11 -3.20 3.93 -11.66
C MET A 11 -4.43 4.84 -11.67
N TYR A 12 -4.82 5.36 -12.86
CA TYR A 12 -6.03 6.16 -13.02
C TYR A 12 -7.29 5.34 -12.74
N ALA A 13 -7.33 4.07 -13.12
CA ALA A 13 -8.43 3.17 -12.76
C ALA A 13 -8.50 2.94 -11.24
N CYS A 14 -7.37 2.80 -10.54
CA CYS A 14 -7.35 2.66 -9.08
C CYS A 14 -7.88 3.91 -8.38
N VAL A 15 -7.44 5.11 -8.79
CA VAL A 15 -7.95 6.38 -8.23
C VAL A 15 -9.44 6.57 -8.57
N GLY A 16 -9.83 6.30 -9.82
CA GLY A 16 -11.22 6.38 -10.28
C GLY A 16 -12.16 5.39 -9.59
N MET A 17 -11.69 4.17 -9.27
CA MET A 17 -12.46 3.17 -8.50
C MET A 17 -12.65 3.58 -7.03
N ILE A 18 -11.67 4.26 -6.42
CA ILE A 18 -11.87 4.85 -5.09
C ILE A 18 -12.95 5.92 -5.15
N GLN A 19 -12.91 6.78 -6.17
CA GLN A 19 -13.91 7.83 -6.43
C GLN A 19 -15.32 7.26 -6.67
N ALA A 20 -15.44 6.18 -7.44
CA ALA A 20 -16.71 5.49 -7.73
C ALA A 20 -17.31 4.78 -6.50
N SER A 21 -16.52 4.52 -5.45
CA SER A 21 -16.98 3.79 -4.27
C SER A 21 -17.73 4.64 -3.24
N GLY A 22 -17.81 5.97 -3.40
CA GLY A 22 -18.56 6.84 -2.48
C GLY A 22 -18.85 8.28 -2.93
N GLN A 23 -18.15 8.84 -3.93
CA GLN A 23 -18.15 10.31 -4.07
C GLN A 23 -19.35 10.95 -4.79
N SER A 24 -20.10 10.26 -5.65
CA SER A 24 -21.17 10.94 -6.39
C SER A 24 -22.35 11.40 -5.50
N LEU A 25 -22.52 10.77 -4.33
CA LEU A 25 -23.46 11.20 -3.29
C LEU A 25 -22.75 11.97 -2.17
N GLU A 26 -21.50 11.64 -1.81
CA GLU A 26 -20.76 12.28 -0.70
C GLU A 26 -20.24 13.70 -1.02
N LEU A 27 -20.02 14.06 -2.29
CA LEU A 27 -19.63 15.45 -2.65
C LEU A 27 -20.76 16.45 -2.36
N LYS A 28 -22.03 16.05 -2.50
CA LYS A 28 -23.18 16.91 -2.17
C LYS A 28 -23.24 17.25 -0.68
N ASP A 29 -22.86 16.30 0.19
CA ASP A 29 -22.92 16.47 1.65
C ASP A 29 -21.88 17.47 2.18
N THR A 30 -20.72 17.61 1.52
CA THR A 30 -19.73 18.67 1.83
C THR A 30 -20.23 20.05 1.43
N VAL A 31 -20.92 20.16 0.29
CA VAL A 31 -21.42 21.43 -0.24
C VAL A 31 -22.53 22.01 0.66
N TYR A 32 -23.41 21.18 1.21
CA TYR A 32 -24.46 21.63 2.14
C TYR A 32 -23.93 22.17 3.48
N GLN A 33 -22.70 21.84 3.89
CA GLN A 33 -22.08 22.38 5.10
C GLN A 33 -21.25 23.65 4.82
N GLU A 34 -20.64 23.76 3.64
CA GLU A 34 -19.81 24.93 3.25
C GLU A 34 -20.61 26.20 2.96
N GLU A 35 -21.88 26.12 2.55
CA GLU A 35 -22.73 27.31 2.36
C GLU A 35 -22.98 28.12 3.65
N SER A 36 -22.62 27.58 4.82
CA SER A 36 -22.76 28.28 6.10
C SER A 36 -21.51 29.05 6.56
N VAL A 37 -20.34 28.88 5.91
CA VAL A 37 -19.10 29.53 6.34
C VAL A 37 -18.17 29.82 5.15
N SER A 38 -18.38 30.91 4.41
CA SER A 38 -17.29 31.50 3.60
C SER A 38 -17.51 32.97 3.27
N GLY A 39 -17.16 33.83 4.24
CA GLY A 39 -16.73 35.20 3.96
C GLY A 39 -15.25 35.31 4.31
N VAL A 40 -14.39 35.54 3.31
CA VAL A 40 -13.17 36.38 3.32
C VAL A 40 -12.30 35.98 2.13
N ASN A 41 -12.21 36.91 1.18
CA ASN A 41 -11.28 36.93 0.06
C ASN A 41 -9.90 37.43 0.51
N SER A 42 -8.82 36.87 -0.02
CA SER A 42 -7.63 37.66 -0.33
C SER A 42 -6.81 37.04 -1.46
N ARG A 43 -6.72 37.80 -2.56
CA ARG A 43 -5.81 37.62 -3.70
C ARG A 43 -4.41 38.08 -3.30
N ILE A 44 -3.37 37.34 -3.70
CA ILE A 44 -2.03 37.91 -3.90
C ILE A 44 -1.46 37.32 -5.20
N SER A 45 -1.21 38.22 -6.15
CA SER A 45 -0.40 38.04 -7.36
C SER A 45 0.95 38.70 -7.09
N LEU A 46 2.07 38.09 -7.50
CA LEU A 46 3.29 38.82 -7.88
C LEU A 46 4.13 38.02 -8.88
N ASN A 47 4.71 38.79 -9.81
CA ASN A 47 5.34 38.43 -11.08
C ASN A 47 6.80 37.93 -10.99
N GLN A 48 7.21 37.31 -12.10
CA GLN A 48 8.53 37.25 -12.77
C GLN A 48 9.78 37.85 -12.10
N THR A 49 10.90 37.13 -12.24
CA THR A 49 12.17 37.68 -12.79
C THR A 49 13.10 36.55 -13.27
N SER A 50 13.81 36.83 -14.35
CA SER A 50 14.84 36.04 -15.04
C SER A 50 16.20 36.73 -14.89
N GLU A 51 17.28 36.05 -15.36
CA GLU A 51 18.71 36.46 -15.46
C GLU A 51 19.61 36.00 -14.30
N LEU A 52 20.91 35.68 -14.45
CA LEU A 52 21.83 35.13 -15.46
C LEU A 52 23.21 35.07 -14.73
N LEU A 53 24.22 34.40 -15.32
CA LEU A 53 25.66 34.42 -14.98
C LEU A 53 26.09 33.49 -13.81
N THR A 54 27.19 32.71 -13.84
CA THR A 54 28.30 32.52 -14.81
C THR A 54 29.00 31.19 -14.46
N THR A 55 29.45 30.47 -15.48
CA THR A 55 30.36 29.32 -15.37
C THR A 55 31.78 29.79 -15.13
N ARG A 56 32.47 29.22 -14.13
CA ARG A 56 33.89 29.48 -13.87
C ARG A 56 34.69 28.23 -14.24
N GLU A 57 35.45 28.32 -15.33
CA GLU A 57 36.49 27.36 -15.69
C GLU A 57 37.67 27.49 -14.72
N TYR A 58 38.21 26.36 -14.25
CA TYR A 58 39.50 26.31 -13.56
C TYR A 58 40.50 25.58 -14.46
N SER A 59 41.45 26.36 -14.97
CA SER A 59 42.71 25.88 -15.55
C SER A 59 43.66 25.51 -14.42
N LEU A 60 44.21 24.29 -14.45
CA LEU A 60 45.40 23.92 -13.69
C LEU A 60 46.37 23.23 -14.66
N SER A 61 47.30 24.03 -15.17
CA SER A 61 48.57 23.57 -15.68
C SER A 61 49.48 23.28 -14.49
N ASP A 62 49.93 22.03 -14.31
CA ASP A 62 51.16 21.74 -13.58
C ASP A 62 51.79 20.45 -14.11
N ASN A 63 52.98 20.61 -14.67
CA ASN A 63 53.87 19.55 -15.10
C ASN A 63 54.45 18.86 -13.86
N TYR A 64 54.07 17.61 -13.60
CA TYR A 64 54.80 16.73 -12.70
C TYR A 64 55.39 15.54 -13.45
N SER A 65 56.72 15.51 -13.48
CA SER A 65 57.56 14.42 -13.98
C SER A 65 57.32 13.15 -13.16
N LEU A 66 56.67 12.15 -13.75
CA LEU A 66 56.58 10.79 -13.22
C LEU A 66 57.88 10.04 -13.52
N LYS A 67 58.88 10.20 -12.66
CA LYS A 67 59.94 9.20 -12.48
C LYS A 67 60.03 8.91 -10.98
N ASP A 68 60.03 7.61 -10.68
CA ASP A 68 60.22 7.00 -9.37
C ASP A 68 58.97 6.83 -8.49
N THR A 69 58.20 5.76 -8.75
CA THR A 69 57.48 5.04 -7.69
C THR A 69 57.65 3.52 -7.84
N PRO A 70 57.92 2.77 -6.75
CA PRO A 70 58.22 1.34 -6.84
C PRO A 70 56.94 0.52 -7.08
N SER A 71 57.01 -0.40 -8.03
CA SER A 71 55.96 -1.32 -8.49
C SER A 71 55.63 -2.44 -7.47
N ARG A 72 55.20 -2.09 -6.25
CA ARG A 72 54.94 -3.10 -5.18
C ARG A 72 53.51 -3.16 -4.64
N TRP A 73 52.52 -2.50 -5.26
CA TRP A 73 51.12 -2.60 -4.82
C TRP A 73 50.11 -2.72 -5.95
N LEU A 74 50.42 -3.51 -6.98
CA LEU A 74 49.37 -4.11 -7.81
C LEU A 74 48.73 -5.26 -7.02
N LEU A 75 48.00 -4.92 -5.96
CA LEU A 75 46.87 -5.75 -5.55
C LEU A 75 45.93 -5.72 -6.75
N GLN A 76 45.92 -6.83 -7.48
CA GLN A 76 44.91 -7.11 -8.47
C GLN A 76 43.57 -6.99 -7.75
N SER A 77 42.93 -5.82 -7.85
CA SER A 77 41.57 -5.66 -7.39
C SER A 77 40.78 -6.67 -8.19
N GLU A 78 40.35 -7.76 -7.55
CA GLU A 78 39.37 -8.65 -8.14
C GLU A 78 38.27 -7.74 -8.72
N PRO A 79 37.90 -7.88 -10.00
CA PRO A 79 36.86 -7.05 -10.56
C PRO A 79 35.65 -7.25 -9.64
N ALA A 80 35.22 -6.16 -8.99
CA ALA A 80 34.07 -6.18 -8.10
C ALA A 80 32.97 -6.93 -8.83
N GLN A 81 32.60 -8.11 -8.34
CA GLN A 81 31.54 -8.89 -8.95
C GLN A 81 30.35 -7.95 -9.08
N LYS A 82 30.02 -7.61 -10.33
CA LYS A 82 28.86 -6.80 -10.66
C LYS A 82 27.69 -7.66 -10.21
N THR A 83 27.26 -7.50 -8.96
CA THR A 83 26.07 -8.17 -8.45
C THR A 83 24.96 -7.61 -9.32
N GLU A 84 24.56 -8.37 -10.34
CA GLU A 84 23.32 -8.09 -11.04
C GLU A 84 22.29 -7.93 -9.93
N SER A 85 21.74 -6.72 -9.83
CA SER A 85 20.73 -6.39 -8.85
C SER A 85 19.48 -7.18 -9.23
N THR A 86 19.46 -8.46 -8.93
CA THR A 86 18.34 -9.32 -9.25
C THR A 86 17.21 -8.91 -8.32
N SER A 87 16.10 -8.48 -8.92
CA SER A 87 14.84 -8.19 -8.23
C SER A 87 14.52 -9.20 -7.12
N PRO A 88 14.05 -8.78 -5.94
CA PRO A 88 13.59 -9.72 -4.91
C PRO A 88 12.30 -10.46 -5.32
N TYR A 89 11.60 -9.97 -6.36
CA TYR A 89 10.31 -10.49 -6.80
C TYR A 89 10.37 -11.12 -8.20
N VAL A 90 9.58 -12.18 -8.41
CA VAL A 90 9.40 -12.85 -9.70
C VAL A 90 7.92 -12.90 -10.04
N ILE A 91 7.62 -12.52 -11.27
CA ILE A 91 6.28 -12.54 -11.87
C ILE A 91 6.17 -13.83 -12.67
N HIS A 92 5.22 -14.69 -12.31
CA HIS A 92 5.02 -15.98 -12.98
C HIS A 92 3.78 -15.90 -13.85
N PRO A 93 3.88 -15.86 -15.20
CA PRO A 93 2.76 -15.51 -16.08
C PRO A 93 1.44 -16.24 -15.80
N VAL A 94 1.49 -17.55 -15.53
CA VAL A 94 0.30 -18.35 -15.19
C VAL A 94 -0.30 -17.95 -13.84
N ARG A 95 0.54 -17.66 -12.83
CA ARG A 95 0.07 -17.20 -11.51
C ARG A 95 -0.53 -15.81 -11.59
N GLU A 96 0.10 -14.90 -12.35
CA GLU A 96 -0.43 -13.55 -12.55
C GLU A 96 -1.80 -13.58 -13.21
N VAL A 97 -1.99 -14.41 -14.25
CA VAL A 97 -3.30 -14.56 -14.87
C VAL A 97 -4.32 -15.03 -13.84
N GLY A 98 -3.97 -15.98 -12.98
CA GLY A 98 -4.83 -16.43 -11.88
C GLY A 98 -5.17 -15.33 -10.87
N PHE A 99 -4.18 -14.57 -10.40
CA PHE A 99 -4.38 -13.50 -9.42
C PHE A 99 -5.17 -12.34 -10.00
N LEU A 100 -4.84 -11.89 -11.21
CA LEU A 100 -5.52 -10.79 -11.88
C LEU A 100 -6.97 -11.16 -12.21
N THR A 101 -7.21 -12.34 -12.78
CA THR A 101 -8.59 -12.79 -13.05
C THR A 101 -9.40 -12.91 -11.77
N SER A 102 -8.85 -13.52 -10.72
CA SER A 102 -9.52 -13.62 -9.42
C SER A 102 -9.83 -12.25 -8.82
N SER A 103 -8.89 -11.30 -8.92
CA SER A 103 -9.05 -9.94 -8.41
C SER A 103 -10.13 -9.17 -9.17
N VAL A 104 -10.14 -9.28 -10.51
CA VAL A 104 -11.16 -8.64 -11.36
C VAL A 104 -12.53 -9.25 -11.13
N VAL A 105 -12.64 -10.58 -11.05
CA VAL A 105 -13.91 -11.26 -10.77
C VAL A 105 -14.44 -10.86 -9.39
N LEU A 106 -13.59 -10.82 -8.37
CA LEU A 106 -13.97 -10.42 -7.03
C LEU A 106 -14.44 -8.96 -6.97
N ALA A 107 -13.70 -8.07 -7.62
CA ALA A 107 -14.05 -6.65 -7.76
C ALA A 107 -15.36 -6.45 -8.51
N GLY A 108 -15.55 -7.16 -9.63
CA GLY A 108 -16.79 -7.12 -10.42
C GLY A 108 -17.98 -7.65 -9.65
N ALA A 109 -17.83 -8.78 -8.95
CA ALA A 109 -18.87 -9.35 -8.09
C ALA A 109 -19.27 -8.38 -6.98
N ALA A 110 -18.30 -7.72 -6.34
CA ALA A 110 -18.56 -6.70 -5.34
C ALA A 110 -19.35 -5.51 -5.90
N LEU A 111 -19.02 -5.04 -7.12
CA LEU A 111 -19.76 -3.96 -7.78
C LEU A 111 -21.19 -4.36 -8.12
N VAL A 112 -21.39 -5.53 -8.72
CA VAL A 112 -22.73 -6.03 -9.06
C VAL A 112 -23.56 -6.21 -7.79
N ALA A 113 -22.99 -6.82 -6.76
CA ALA A 113 -23.67 -7.01 -5.48
C ALA A 113 -24.01 -5.67 -4.83
N LYS A 114 -23.10 -4.69 -4.85
CA LYS A 114 -23.37 -3.34 -4.35
C LYS A 114 -24.52 -2.67 -5.12
N ASN A 115 -24.49 -2.68 -6.45
CA ASN A 115 -25.50 -2.01 -7.27
C ASN A 115 -26.90 -2.62 -7.11
N ASN A 116 -26.98 -3.94 -6.88
CA ASN A 116 -28.25 -4.63 -6.67
C ASN A 116 -28.79 -4.51 -5.24
N ALA A 117 -28.01 -3.96 -4.32
CA ALA A 117 -28.33 -4.03 -2.91
C ALA A 117 -28.94 -2.70 -2.44
N GLY A 118 -30.18 -2.74 -1.97
CA GLY A 118 -30.96 -1.57 -1.55
C GLY A 118 -30.56 -0.98 -0.20
N ALA A 119 -30.95 0.26 0.08
CA ALA A 119 -30.61 0.93 1.35
C ALA A 119 -31.35 0.37 2.57
N ILE A 120 -31.02 0.89 3.77
CA ILE A 120 -31.79 0.59 4.99
C ILE A 120 -33.23 1.05 4.77
N THR A 121 -34.22 0.20 5.10
CA THR A 121 -35.63 0.58 5.03
C THR A 121 -36.05 1.38 6.26
N ALA A 122 -37.04 2.26 6.12
CA ALA A 122 -37.57 3.05 7.24
C ALA A 122 -38.06 2.15 8.41
N ASN A 123 -38.72 1.03 8.09
CA ASN A 123 -39.16 0.05 9.09
C ASN A 123 -37.97 -0.59 9.84
N LYS A 124 -36.89 -0.93 9.12
CA LYS A 124 -35.69 -1.45 9.75
C LYS A 124 -35.05 -0.39 10.63
N LEU A 125 -34.94 0.85 10.16
CA LEU A 125 -34.38 1.97 10.94
C LEU A 125 -35.15 2.18 12.25
N ALA A 126 -36.48 2.17 12.20
CA ALA A 126 -37.34 2.36 13.38
C ALA A 126 -37.21 1.23 14.42
N SER A 127 -36.74 0.04 14.03
CA SER A 127 -36.53 -1.10 14.93
C SER A 127 -35.11 -1.21 15.49
N LEU A 128 -34.20 -0.31 15.10
CA LEU A 128 -32.81 -0.34 15.59
C LEU A 128 -32.72 0.17 17.03
N GLN A 129 -32.08 -0.63 17.88
CA GLN A 129 -31.81 -0.30 19.28
C GLN A 129 -30.29 -0.35 19.54
N ARG A 130 -29.77 0.56 20.38
CA ARG A 130 -28.33 0.59 20.70
C ARG A 130 -27.95 -0.52 21.67
N GLU A 131 -28.91 -0.95 22.47
CA GLU A 131 -28.80 -1.95 23.52
C GLU A 131 -28.51 -3.33 22.92
N SER A 132 -29.01 -3.60 21.70
CA SER A 132 -28.72 -4.83 20.96
C SER A 132 -27.31 -4.89 20.36
N ILE A 133 -26.54 -3.79 20.44
CA ILE A 133 -25.15 -3.74 19.97
C ILE A 133 -24.23 -4.24 21.09
N TRP A 134 -23.22 -5.01 20.71
CA TRP A 134 -22.16 -5.44 21.60
C TRP A 134 -21.52 -4.25 22.34
N THR A 135 -21.23 -4.41 23.63
CA THR A 135 -20.80 -3.32 24.51
C THR A 135 -19.56 -2.58 24.02
N VAL A 136 -18.58 -3.29 23.46
CA VAL A 136 -17.34 -2.70 22.92
C VAL A 136 -17.62 -1.77 21.73
N ASP A 137 -18.67 -2.05 20.98
CA ASP A 137 -19.03 -1.31 19.77
C ASP A 137 -20.02 -0.17 20.04
N ARG A 138 -20.78 -0.25 21.14
CA ARG A 138 -21.87 0.69 21.44
C ARG A 138 -21.41 2.15 21.50
N GLY A 139 -20.19 2.40 21.98
CA GLY A 139 -19.61 3.75 22.06
C GLY A 139 -19.57 4.48 20.71
N ALA A 140 -19.36 3.76 19.61
CA ALA A 140 -19.31 4.34 18.27
C ALA A 140 -20.61 5.05 17.86
N THR A 141 -21.75 4.63 18.43
CA THR A 141 -23.08 5.15 18.07
C THR A 141 -23.34 6.58 18.50
N TYR A 142 -22.54 7.10 19.44
CA TYR A 142 -22.64 8.48 19.91
C TYR A 142 -21.82 9.46 19.06
N HIS A 143 -21.01 8.95 18.14
CA HIS A 143 -20.11 9.75 17.32
C HIS A 143 -20.70 10.08 15.96
N TYR A 144 -20.44 11.29 15.48
CA TYR A 144 -20.68 11.75 14.12
C TYR A 144 -19.82 12.98 13.87
N SER A 145 -18.84 12.90 12.97
CA SER A 145 -17.89 14.00 12.73
C SER A 145 -17.42 14.01 11.28
N SER A 146 -17.72 15.11 10.58
CA SER A 146 -17.31 15.34 9.19
C SER A 146 -15.80 15.59 9.08
N SER A 147 -15.19 16.28 10.04
CA SER A 147 -13.74 16.52 10.06
C SER A 147 -12.96 15.22 10.27
N ALA A 148 -13.41 14.34 11.16
CA ALA A 148 -12.83 13.01 11.31
C ALA A 148 -12.99 12.16 10.05
N HIS A 149 -14.14 12.27 9.36
CA HIS A 149 -14.34 11.63 8.07
C HIS A 149 -13.32 12.12 7.03
N ALA A 150 -13.13 13.43 6.89
CA ALA A 150 -12.16 14.02 5.98
C ALA A 150 -10.71 13.61 6.32
N ALA A 151 -10.32 13.67 7.59
CA ALA A 151 -9.00 13.22 8.05
C ALA A 151 -8.73 11.76 7.69
N SER A 152 -9.72 10.87 7.89
CA SER A 152 -9.58 9.47 7.50
C SER A 152 -9.44 9.25 6.00
N ASN A 153 -10.02 10.12 5.16
CA ASN A 153 -9.85 10.07 3.71
C ASN A 153 -8.42 10.46 3.33
N VAL A 154 -7.84 11.49 3.96
CA VAL A 154 -6.44 11.89 3.75
C VAL A 154 -5.47 10.76 4.12
N LEU A 155 -5.70 10.08 5.25
CA LEU A 155 -4.87 8.94 5.67
C LEU A 155 -4.98 7.77 4.68
N LEU A 156 -6.18 7.47 4.19
CA LEU A 156 -6.39 6.46 3.17
C LEU A 156 -5.60 6.81 1.89
N TYR A 157 -5.82 7.99 1.30
CA TYR A 157 -5.19 8.36 0.04
C TYR A 157 -3.66 8.43 0.17
N SER A 158 -3.14 8.95 1.28
CA SER A 158 -1.68 8.96 1.52
C SER A 158 -1.11 7.55 1.60
N SER A 159 -1.83 6.58 2.16
CA SER A 159 -1.37 5.18 2.19
C SER A 159 -1.34 4.50 0.83
N VAL A 160 -2.34 4.74 -0.02
CA VAL A 160 -2.36 4.22 -1.39
C VAL A 160 -1.17 4.77 -2.18
N MET A 161 -0.74 6.00 -1.87
CA MET A 161 0.42 6.64 -2.51
C MET A 161 1.77 6.28 -1.87
N SER A 162 1.79 5.71 -0.66
CA SER A 162 3.02 5.47 0.10
C SER A 162 4.10 4.64 -0.62
N PRO A 163 3.79 3.63 -1.47
CA PRO A 163 4.84 2.87 -2.14
C PRO A 163 5.64 3.71 -3.14
N TRP A 164 5.07 4.79 -3.67
CA TRP A 164 5.76 5.64 -4.65
C TRP A 164 6.93 6.41 -4.04
N LEU A 165 6.95 6.60 -2.71
CA LEU A 165 8.01 7.31 -1.99
C LEU A 165 9.37 6.63 -2.11
N TYR A 166 9.43 5.29 -2.16
CA TYR A 166 10.70 4.56 -2.22
C TYR A 166 11.13 4.17 -3.64
N LEU A 167 10.33 4.49 -4.67
CA LEU A 167 10.68 4.25 -6.07
C LEU A 167 11.74 5.21 -6.62
N ALA A 168 12.11 6.22 -5.85
CA ALA A 168 13.24 7.09 -6.17
C ALA A 168 14.57 6.31 -6.25
N GLY A 169 14.71 5.16 -5.57
CA GLY A 169 15.94 4.36 -5.63
C GLY A 169 16.14 3.60 -6.93
N GLU A 170 17.39 3.36 -7.32
CA GLU A 170 17.72 2.74 -8.60
C GLU A 170 17.15 1.31 -8.74
N LYS A 171 17.25 0.50 -7.68
CA LYS A 171 16.77 -0.90 -7.66
C LYS A 171 15.26 -0.98 -7.88
N THR A 172 14.51 -0.11 -7.23
CA THR A 172 13.05 -0.11 -7.24
C THR A 172 12.51 0.52 -8.52
N ARG A 173 13.19 1.52 -9.08
CA ARG A 173 12.89 2.09 -10.39
C ARG A 173 13.02 1.06 -11.53
N LYS A 174 14.04 0.20 -11.49
CA LYS A 174 14.21 -0.90 -12.46
C LYS A 174 13.08 -1.94 -12.38
N ASP A 175 12.50 -2.11 -11.20
CA ASP A 175 11.39 -3.04 -10.95
C ASP A 175 10.01 -2.36 -10.87
N PHE A 176 9.89 -1.11 -11.32
CA PHE A 176 8.64 -0.34 -11.25
C PHE A 176 7.42 -1.17 -11.69
N GLY A 177 7.51 -1.84 -12.83
CA GLY A 177 6.40 -2.65 -13.35
C GLY A 177 5.96 -3.79 -12.42
N LYS A 178 6.88 -4.44 -11.70
CA LYS A 178 6.55 -5.52 -10.75
C LYS A 178 5.93 -4.95 -9.48
N ILE A 179 6.50 -3.87 -8.96
CA ILE A 179 5.98 -3.20 -7.76
C ILE A 179 4.56 -2.70 -8.03
N SER A 180 4.34 -2.04 -9.18
CA SER A 180 3.03 -1.53 -9.58
C SER A 180 2.01 -2.65 -9.79
N LEU A 181 2.42 -3.79 -10.35
CA LEU A 181 1.55 -4.95 -10.52
C LEU A 181 1.08 -5.50 -9.17
N MET A 182 2.02 -5.82 -8.28
CA MET A 182 1.68 -6.33 -6.94
C MET A 182 0.89 -5.31 -6.11
N HIS A 183 1.17 -4.00 -6.28
CA HIS A 183 0.41 -2.92 -5.63
C HIS A 183 -1.05 -2.94 -6.09
N ALA A 184 -1.28 -3.02 -7.40
CA ALA A 184 -2.61 -3.10 -7.98
C ALA A 184 -3.35 -4.37 -7.54
N GLU A 185 -2.67 -5.52 -7.48
CA GLU A 185 -3.26 -6.75 -6.95
C GLU A 185 -3.65 -6.61 -5.48
N THR A 186 -2.75 -6.07 -4.65
CA THR A 186 -3.01 -5.82 -3.22
C THR A 186 -4.23 -4.92 -3.06
N PHE A 187 -4.32 -3.86 -3.86
CA PHE A 187 -5.45 -2.94 -3.88
C PHE A 187 -6.74 -3.66 -4.29
N MET A 188 -6.74 -4.35 -5.43
CA MET A 188 -7.94 -4.98 -5.98
C MET A 188 -8.47 -6.12 -5.10
N ILE A 189 -7.58 -6.93 -4.52
CA ILE A 189 -7.95 -7.99 -3.58
C ILE A 189 -8.59 -7.37 -2.33
N CYS A 190 -7.93 -6.38 -1.71
CA CYS A 190 -8.46 -5.74 -0.50
C CYS A 190 -9.82 -5.07 -0.77
N TRP A 191 -9.94 -4.36 -1.89
CA TRP A 191 -11.16 -3.68 -2.32
C TRP A 191 -12.29 -4.67 -2.59
N GLY A 192 -12.01 -5.74 -3.34
CA GLY A 192 -12.98 -6.78 -3.68
C GLY A 192 -13.50 -7.53 -2.44
N ILE A 193 -12.61 -7.98 -1.54
CA ILE A 193 -13.01 -8.66 -0.30
C ILE A 193 -13.89 -7.73 0.55
N THR A 194 -13.49 -6.47 0.68
CA THR A 194 -14.25 -5.46 1.44
C THR A 194 -15.64 -5.25 0.86
N GLY A 195 -15.74 -5.02 -0.45
CA GLY A 195 -17.00 -4.74 -1.13
C GLY A 195 -17.96 -5.93 -1.08
N LEU A 196 -17.46 -7.14 -1.33
CA LEU A 196 -18.27 -8.36 -1.24
C LEU A 196 -18.77 -8.58 0.20
N THR A 197 -17.91 -8.40 1.20
CA THR A 197 -18.31 -8.52 2.61
C THR A 197 -19.42 -7.55 2.97
N LYS A 198 -19.30 -6.28 2.56
CA LYS A 198 -20.34 -5.27 2.81
C LYS A 198 -21.66 -5.62 2.13
N ALA A 199 -21.60 -6.20 0.93
CA ALA A 199 -22.77 -6.64 0.19
C ALA A 199 -23.39 -7.95 0.71
N MET A 200 -22.76 -8.64 1.67
CA MET A 200 -23.32 -9.84 2.31
C MET A 200 -23.81 -9.58 3.74
N VAL A 201 -23.12 -8.71 4.49
CA VAL A 201 -23.34 -8.56 5.95
C VAL A 201 -24.38 -7.48 6.27
N PHE A 202 -24.52 -6.44 5.45
CA PHE A 202 -25.50 -5.35 5.62
C PHE A 202 -25.56 -4.72 7.03
N ARG A 203 -24.42 -4.65 7.72
CA ARG A 203 -24.34 -4.11 9.08
C ARG A 203 -24.60 -2.59 9.10
N PRO A 204 -25.65 -2.08 9.80
CA PRO A 204 -25.86 -0.65 9.96
C PRO A 204 -24.66 0.05 10.59
N ARG A 205 -24.28 1.21 10.09
CA ARG A 205 -23.17 2.03 10.62
C ARG A 205 -23.53 2.63 11.97
N PRO A 206 -22.52 2.96 12.82
CA PRO A 206 -22.77 3.55 14.12
C PRO A 206 -23.64 4.81 14.09
N TYR A 207 -23.39 5.72 13.13
CA TYR A 207 -24.17 6.96 13.01
C TYR A 207 -25.66 6.72 12.73
N VAL A 208 -26.05 5.55 12.23
CA VAL A 208 -27.46 5.21 12.00
C VAL A 208 -28.26 5.18 13.30
N TYR A 209 -27.60 4.86 14.41
CA TYR A 209 -28.21 4.83 15.73
C TYR A 209 -28.19 6.20 16.45
N ASN A 210 -27.48 7.20 15.91
CA ASN A 210 -27.31 8.51 16.53
C ASN A 210 -28.58 9.37 16.31
N PRO A 211 -29.23 9.94 17.33
CA PRO A 211 -30.50 10.65 17.14
C PRO A 211 -30.30 12.03 16.50
N HIS A 212 -29.08 12.56 16.52
CA HIS A 212 -28.71 13.86 15.94
C HIS A 212 -28.36 13.77 14.45
N VAL A 213 -28.37 12.57 13.87
CA VAL A 213 -28.14 12.37 12.44
C VAL A 213 -29.49 12.23 11.74
N SER A 214 -29.67 12.96 10.64
CA SER A 214 -30.94 13.02 9.92
C SER A 214 -31.27 11.70 9.20
N ASN A 215 -32.55 11.45 8.93
CA ASN A 215 -32.97 10.22 8.27
C ASN A 215 -32.49 10.16 6.81
N GLU A 216 -32.32 11.30 6.14
CA GLU A 216 -31.78 11.37 4.77
C GLU A 216 -30.39 10.73 4.71
N VAL A 217 -29.53 11.03 5.68
CA VAL A 217 -28.17 10.46 5.78
C VAL A 217 -28.22 8.96 6.13
N LYS A 218 -29.10 8.58 7.06
CA LYS A 218 -29.22 7.20 7.56
C LYS A 218 -29.75 6.21 6.54
N LEU A 219 -30.68 6.65 5.69
CA LEU A 219 -31.35 5.83 4.68
C LEU A 219 -30.55 5.77 3.36
N THR A 220 -29.32 6.26 3.33
CA THR A 220 -28.40 6.02 2.20
C THR A 220 -27.93 4.57 2.15
N GLN A 221 -27.46 4.14 0.98
CA GLN A 221 -26.83 2.82 0.83
C GLN A 221 -25.62 2.66 1.77
N ALA A 222 -24.85 3.73 1.99
CA ALA A 222 -23.70 3.73 2.88
C ALA A 222 -24.10 3.40 4.34
N GLY A 223 -25.34 3.71 4.75
CA GLY A 223 -25.85 3.48 6.10
C GLY A 223 -25.74 2.03 6.58
N ARG A 224 -25.75 1.05 5.67
CA ARG A 224 -25.68 -0.40 5.98
C ARG A 224 -24.34 -1.06 5.69
N GLU A 225 -23.32 -0.26 5.40
CA GLU A 225 -22.01 -0.77 4.99
C GLU A 225 -20.96 -0.58 6.11
N SER A 226 -21.26 -1.04 7.33
CA SER A 226 -20.30 -0.93 8.43
C SER A 226 -19.22 -2.01 8.40
N PHE A 227 -19.59 -3.28 8.16
CA PHE A 227 -18.67 -4.40 8.36
C PHE A 227 -17.94 -4.81 7.08
N PHE A 228 -16.61 -4.98 7.09
CA PHE A 228 -15.64 -4.35 8.01
C PHE A 228 -15.22 -2.98 7.45
N SER A 229 -14.33 -2.27 8.16
CA SER A 229 -13.88 -0.95 7.72
C SER A 229 -12.97 -1.00 6.49
N GLY A 230 -13.50 -0.59 5.33
CA GLY A 230 -12.75 -0.52 4.08
C GLY A 230 -11.59 0.48 4.10
N HIS A 231 -11.77 1.66 4.70
CA HIS A 231 -10.70 2.65 4.87
C HIS A 231 -9.54 2.07 5.68
N VAL A 232 -9.82 1.41 6.81
CA VAL A 232 -8.79 0.82 7.65
C VAL A 232 -8.11 -0.36 6.95
N ALA A 233 -8.88 -1.24 6.32
CA ALA A 233 -8.34 -2.38 5.59
C ALA A 233 -7.43 -1.96 4.44
N MET A 234 -7.86 -1.00 3.62
CA MET A 234 -7.03 -0.52 2.52
C MET A 234 -5.80 0.23 3.04
N THR A 235 -5.94 1.04 4.09
CA THR A 235 -4.79 1.72 4.72
C THR A 235 -3.77 0.70 5.21
N ALA A 236 -4.22 -0.36 5.89
CA ALA A 236 -3.35 -1.42 6.38
C ALA A 236 -2.72 -2.19 5.20
N ALA A 237 -3.50 -2.58 4.20
CA ALA A 237 -3.00 -3.30 3.04
C ALA A 237 -1.87 -2.55 2.33
N MET A 238 -2.07 -1.26 2.05
CA MET A 238 -1.07 -0.46 1.35
C MET A 238 0.15 -0.15 2.23
N SER A 239 -0.04 0.10 3.52
CA SER A 239 1.07 0.42 4.41
C SER A 239 1.96 -0.80 4.72
N PHE A 240 1.34 -1.97 4.95
CA PHE A 240 2.09 -3.24 5.11
C PHE A 240 2.72 -3.72 3.80
N PHE A 241 2.08 -3.47 2.66
CA PHE A 241 2.69 -3.66 1.34
C PHE A 241 3.96 -2.81 1.20
N THR A 242 3.88 -1.51 1.51
CA THR A 242 5.04 -0.59 1.47
C THR A 242 6.16 -1.07 2.40
N ALA A 243 5.84 -1.45 3.64
CA ALA A 243 6.85 -1.92 4.59
C ALA A 243 7.54 -3.23 4.18
N SER A 244 6.76 -4.19 3.69
CA SER A 244 7.28 -5.50 3.26
C SER A 244 8.17 -5.37 2.02
N THR A 245 7.68 -4.67 0.99
CA THR A 245 8.43 -4.42 -0.26
C THR A 245 9.67 -3.58 -0.04
N PHE A 246 9.56 -2.47 0.71
CA PHE A 246 10.72 -1.66 1.11
C PHE A 246 11.79 -2.51 1.79
N SER A 247 11.38 -3.35 2.76
CA SER A 247 12.29 -4.21 3.50
C SER A 247 13.01 -5.26 2.64
N ARG A 248 12.44 -5.64 1.48
CA ARG A 248 13.08 -6.55 0.53
C ARG A 248 14.02 -5.87 -0.43
N TYR A 249 13.69 -4.67 -0.89
CA TYR A 249 14.59 -3.90 -1.73
C TYR A 249 15.79 -3.33 -0.95
N TYR A 250 15.60 -3.04 0.33
CA TYR A 250 16.60 -2.44 1.20
C TYR A 250 16.77 -3.19 2.53
N PRO A 251 17.28 -4.43 2.51
CA PRO A 251 17.36 -5.30 3.70
C PRO A 251 18.17 -4.70 4.85
N ASP A 252 19.24 -3.96 4.52
CA ASP A 252 20.18 -3.34 5.46
C ASP A 252 19.85 -1.86 5.78
N SER A 253 18.70 -1.37 5.33
CA SER A 253 18.33 0.04 5.55
C SER A 253 17.93 0.31 7.00
N LYS A 254 18.58 1.34 7.58
CA LYS A 254 18.24 1.89 8.91
C LYS A 254 16.82 2.46 9.00
N TRP A 255 16.14 2.68 7.87
CA TRP A 255 14.78 3.23 7.84
C TRP A 255 13.68 2.19 8.06
N LYS A 256 14.01 0.88 8.06
CA LYS A 256 13.01 -0.18 8.26
C LYS A 256 12.12 0.01 9.50
N PRO A 257 12.66 0.35 10.69
CA PRO A 257 11.82 0.60 11.86
C PRO A 257 10.80 1.70 11.63
N LEU A 258 11.17 2.77 10.92
CA LEU A 258 10.24 3.86 10.59
C LEU A 258 9.13 3.39 9.64
N VAL A 259 9.47 2.67 8.58
CA VAL A 259 8.47 2.19 7.60
C VAL A 259 7.52 1.16 8.22
N TRP A 260 8.01 0.30 9.11
CA TRP A 260 7.15 -0.62 9.86
C TRP A 260 6.30 0.09 10.92
N SER A 261 6.84 1.12 11.58
CA SER A 261 6.05 1.96 12.48
C SER A 261 4.92 2.66 11.74
N TYR A 262 5.19 3.17 10.54
CA TYR A 262 4.16 3.69 9.63
C TYR A 262 3.09 2.63 9.32
N ALA A 263 3.49 1.41 8.94
CA ALA A 263 2.57 0.33 8.67
C ALA A 263 1.64 -0.03 9.84
N ILE A 264 2.09 0.21 11.08
CA ILE A 264 1.30 -0.04 12.28
C ILE A 264 0.42 1.16 12.65
N VAL A 265 1.02 2.34 12.74
CA VAL A 265 0.36 3.54 13.30
C VAL A 265 -0.66 4.11 12.33
N TRP A 266 -0.38 4.12 11.03
CA TRP A 266 -1.24 4.77 10.03
C TRP A 266 -2.65 4.15 9.95
N PRO A 267 -2.81 2.82 9.79
CA PRO A 267 -4.14 2.21 9.84
C PRO A 267 -4.84 2.32 11.19
N ALA A 268 -4.10 2.34 12.31
CA ALA A 268 -4.69 2.57 13.63
C ALA A 268 -5.27 3.99 13.75
N ALA A 269 -4.53 5.00 13.28
CA ALA A 269 -5.00 6.38 13.20
C ALA A 269 -6.22 6.52 12.28
N THR A 270 -6.22 5.86 11.12
CA THR A 270 -7.41 5.77 10.25
C THR A 270 -8.58 5.20 11.04
N GLY A 271 -8.38 4.10 11.77
CA GLY A 271 -9.40 3.47 12.61
C GLY A 271 -10.01 4.42 13.64
N TYR A 272 -9.16 5.15 14.37
CA TYR A 272 -9.60 6.17 15.32
C TYR A 272 -10.50 7.23 14.68
N TYR A 273 -10.11 7.76 13.51
CA TYR A 273 -10.93 8.74 12.80
C TYR A 273 -12.21 8.13 12.23
N ARG A 274 -12.20 6.86 11.80
CA ARG A 274 -13.41 6.16 11.34
C ARG A 274 -14.42 5.90 12.47
N TYR A 275 -13.92 5.61 13.68
CA TYR A 275 -14.73 5.50 14.89
C TYR A 275 -15.35 6.85 15.25
N THR A 276 -14.54 7.90 15.32
CA THR A 276 -14.97 9.27 15.67
C THR A 276 -15.91 9.89 14.62
N ALA A 277 -15.79 9.48 13.36
CA ALA A 277 -16.72 9.86 12.31
C ALA A 277 -18.10 9.15 12.41
N GLY A 278 -18.28 8.22 13.35
CA GLY A 278 -19.47 7.38 13.47
C GLY A 278 -19.62 6.38 12.33
N LYS A 279 -18.55 6.14 11.55
CA LYS A 279 -18.62 5.38 10.29
C LYS A 279 -18.41 3.88 10.49
N HIS A 280 -17.73 3.46 11.56
CA HIS A 280 -17.40 2.07 11.84
C HIS A 280 -17.32 1.78 13.34
N PHE A 281 -17.73 0.58 13.72
CA PHE A 281 -17.56 0.03 15.05
C PHE A 281 -16.10 -0.40 15.32
N VAL A 282 -15.74 -0.62 16.58
CA VAL A 282 -14.38 -1.08 16.95
C VAL A 282 -14.09 -2.44 16.34
N SER A 283 -15.06 -3.36 16.36
CA SER A 283 -14.93 -4.67 15.70
C SER A 283 -14.73 -4.57 14.19
N ASP A 284 -15.43 -3.64 13.51
CA ASP A 284 -15.24 -3.39 12.07
C ASP A 284 -13.81 -2.92 11.78
N ILE A 285 -13.24 -2.11 12.68
CA ILE A 285 -11.90 -1.54 12.56
C ILE A 285 -10.85 -2.64 12.76
N VAL A 286 -10.96 -3.44 13.83
CA VAL A 286 -10.01 -4.51 14.14
C VAL A 286 -9.97 -5.56 13.03
N ILE A 287 -11.14 -6.02 12.56
CA ILE A 287 -11.21 -7.00 11.48
C ILE A 287 -10.69 -6.40 10.17
N GLY A 288 -11.05 -5.16 9.85
CA GLY A 288 -10.54 -4.49 8.66
C GLY A 288 -9.03 -4.36 8.68
N TYR A 289 -8.46 -3.94 9.83
CA TYR A 289 -7.02 -3.88 10.03
C TYR A 289 -6.37 -5.24 9.77
N ALA A 290 -6.85 -6.30 10.40
CA ALA A 290 -6.28 -7.64 10.30
C ALA A 290 -6.28 -8.16 8.85
N ILE A 291 -7.42 -8.04 8.16
CA ILE A 291 -7.55 -8.45 6.75
C ILE A 291 -6.63 -7.63 5.86
N GLY A 292 -6.61 -6.30 6.05
CA GLY A 292 -5.73 -5.42 5.29
C GLY A 292 -4.25 -5.76 5.47
N ALA A 293 -3.79 -5.86 6.72
CA ALA A 293 -2.41 -6.24 7.03
C ALA A 293 -2.05 -7.61 6.42
N ALA A 294 -2.95 -8.60 6.50
CA ALA A 294 -2.75 -9.89 5.87
C ALA A 294 -2.60 -9.77 4.35
N THR A 295 -3.47 -9.02 3.66
CA THR A 295 -3.36 -8.80 2.21
C THR A 295 -2.03 -8.12 1.84
N GLY A 296 -1.66 -7.05 2.56
CA GLY A 296 -0.42 -6.30 2.33
C GLY A 296 0.86 -7.09 2.58
N LEU A 297 0.81 -8.13 3.41
CA LEU A 297 1.94 -9.05 3.64
C LEU A 297 1.95 -10.22 2.67
N LEU A 298 0.79 -10.82 2.38
CA LEU A 298 0.68 -12.04 1.59
C LEU A 298 0.97 -11.80 0.11
N VAL A 299 0.47 -10.71 -0.48
CA VAL A 299 0.67 -10.46 -1.92
C VAL A 299 2.15 -10.33 -2.26
N PRO A 300 2.96 -9.47 -1.60
CA PRO A 300 4.41 -9.45 -1.83
C PRO A 300 5.04 -10.81 -1.54
N LYS A 301 4.62 -11.49 -0.47
CA LYS A 301 5.19 -12.78 -0.07
C LYS A 301 5.02 -13.86 -1.16
N LEU A 302 3.88 -13.88 -1.84
CA LEU A 302 3.58 -14.84 -2.92
C LEU A 302 4.43 -14.60 -4.18
N HIS A 303 4.94 -13.37 -4.35
CA HIS A 303 5.81 -12.96 -5.45
C HIS A 303 7.30 -13.00 -5.10
N GLU A 304 7.66 -13.22 -3.83
CA GLU A 304 9.07 -13.32 -3.42
C GLU A 304 9.75 -14.46 -4.16
N LYS A 305 11.00 -14.24 -4.58
CA LYS A 305 11.87 -15.34 -4.99
C LYS A 305 11.97 -16.33 -3.85
N ILE A 306 11.56 -17.58 -4.08
CA ILE A 306 11.86 -18.67 -3.16
C ILE A 306 13.37 -18.76 -3.12
N ALA A 307 13.97 -18.37 -1.99
CA ALA A 307 15.38 -18.65 -1.74
C ALA A 307 15.52 -20.17 -1.88
N GLY A 308 16.23 -20.62 -2.91
CA GLY A 308 16.47 -22.04 -3.12
C GLY A 308 16.95 -22.61 -1.79
N ARG A 309 16.29 -23.67 -1.30
CA ARG A 309 16.77 -24.43 -0.14
C ARG A 309 18.28 -24.55 -0.36
N ARG A 310 19.10 -23.94 0.52
CA ARG A 310 20.54 -24.23 0.54
C ARG A 310 20.57 -25.75 0.56
N LYS A 311 20.98 -26.39 -0.55
CA LYS A 311 21.43 -27.77 -0.48
C LYS A 311 22.49 -27.67 0.60
N LYS A 312 22.26 -28.25 1.77
CA LYS A 312 23.34 -28.52 2.70
C LYS A 312 24.30 -29.35 1.85
N THR A 313 25.32 -28.71 1.30
CA THR A 313 26.52 -29.39 0.89
C THR A 313 26.97 -30.04 2.18
N ILE A 314 26.65 -31.34 2.32
CA ILE A 314 27.27 -32.18 3.32
C ILE A 314 28.76 -31.97 3.05
N PRO A 315 29.53 -31.41 4.00
CA PRO A 315 30.97 -31.35 3.84
C PRO A 315 31.40 -32.78 3.56
N SER A 316 32.05 -33.02 2.41
CA SER A 316 32.62 -34.34 2.16
C SER A 316 33.57 -34.59 3.32
N SER A 317 33.20 -35.49 4.22
CA SER A 317 34.08 -36.00 5.25
C SER A 317 35.12 -36.84 4.52
N ASN A 318 36.16 -36.19 4.02
CA ASN A 318 37.37 -36.89 3.64
C ASN A 318 38.59 -36.05 4.02
N PRO A 319 38.90 -35.92 5.32
CA PRO A 319 40.26 -35.69 5.72
C PRO A 319 40.99 -37.05 5.65
N VAL A 320 41.99 -37.12 4.77
CA VAL A 320 43.06 -38.12 4.83
C VAL A 320 42.66 -39.56 4.50
N LEU A 321 42.71 -39.92 3.21
CA LEU A 321 43.26 -41.22 2.79
C LEU A 321 44.13 -41.06 1.54
N SER A 322 45.42 -40.98 1.85
CA SER A 322 46.55 -41.61 1.16
C SER A 322 46.76 -41.34 -0.34
N LYS A 323 47.71 -40.44 -0.59
CA LYS A 323 48.72 -40.64 -1.62
C LYS A 323 49.38 -42.02 -1.40
N VAL A 324 49.05 -43.01 -2.22
CA VAL A 324 49.95 -44.12 -2.51
C VAL A 324 50.15 -44.09 -4.01
N ALA A 325 51.31 -43.55 -4.40
CA ALA A 325 51.81 -43.62 -5.75
C ALA A 325 52.18 -45.08 -6.04
N TRP A 326 51.49 -45.71 -6.98
CA TRP A 326 51.99 -46.94 -7.60
C TRP A 326 53.03 -46.53 -8.63
N GLN A 327 54.30 -46.63 -8.26
CA GLN A 327 55.41 -46.72 -9.22
C GLN A 327 55.36 -48.12 -9.83
N HIS A 328 54.99 -48.20 -11.11
CA HIS A 328 55.30 -49.38 -11.92
C HIS A 328 56.75 -49.27 -12.38
N THR A 329 57.61 -50.11 -11.83
CA THR A 329 58.91 -50.46 -12.42
C THR A 329 58.67 -51.46 -13.54
N SER A 330 59.18 -51.14 -14.72
CA SER A 330 59.32 -52.03 -15.87
C SER A 330 60.56 -52.90 -15.72
N GLU A 331 60.38 -54.22 -15.77
CA GLU A 331 61.36 -55.20 -16.27
C GLU A 331 60.63 -56.15 -17.23
#